data_AF-A0A3N5F9Z0-F1
#
_entry.id   AF-A0A3N5F9Z0-F1
#
_cell.length_a   1.000
_cell.length_b   1.000
_cell.length_c   1.000
_cell.angle_alpha   90.00
_cell.angle_beta   90.00
_cell.angle_gamma   90.00
#
_symmetry.space_group_name_H-M   'P 1'
#
loop_
_entity.id
_entity.type
_entity.pdbx_description
1 polymer ?
#
loop_
_entity_poly.entity_id
_entity_poly.type
_entity_poly.pdbx_seq_one_letter_code
_entity_poly.pdbx_strand_id
1 'polypeptide(L)'
;MKKHYLLYGSERYALAILRPLQDAIRARGHEAAWFFDGPGANELRSDERFLATTKAVREFAPIAVLTSSNAVPHFFPGVKVEVFHGFDAGKPRHIYIRGFFDLYCTTGARDTEAFEAKARELRHFAVKETGWPKLDPFMREHGADMPPPVRPHPVILYHSTFSPSWSAATILYDAIREFSRSGRWRWIVTLHPKSAPETVAR
;
A
#
# COMPACT_ATOMS: atom_id res chain seq x y z
N MET A 1 5.47 24.69 -15.23
CA MET A 1 4.43 24.84 -14.19
C MET A 1 4.56 23.72 -13.17
N LYS A 2 4.26 24.01 -11.90
CA LYS A 2 4.22 23.00 -10.83
C LYS A 2 3.04 22.05 -11.07
N LYS A 3 3.26 20.74 -10.96
CA LYS A 3 2.22 19.71 -11.12
C LYS A 3 1.75 19.26 -9.73
N HIS A 4 0.47 18.95 -9.61
CA HIS A 4 -0.16 18.54 -8.36
C HIS A 4 -0.61 17.08 -8.45
N TYR A 5 -0.35 16.29 -7.41
CA TYR A 5 -0.65 14.87 -7.34
C TYR A 5 -1.41 14.57 -6.05
N LEU A 6 -2.52 13.84 -6.16
CA LEU A 6 -3.27 13.39 -5.00
C LEU A 6 -2.85 11.96 -4.64
N LEU A 7 -2.47 11.74 -3.39
CA LEU A 7 -2.26 10.44 -2.79
C LEU A 7 -3.52 10.08 -2.02
N TYR A 8 -4.30 9.14 -2.55
CA TYR A 8 -5.58 8.74 -1.99
C TYR A 8 -5.44 7.41 -1.24
N GLY A 9 -5.90 7.38 0.01
CA GLY A 9 -5.86 6.18 0.85
C GLY A 9 -7.21 5.87 1.49
N SER A 10 -7.61 4.60 1.47
CA SER A 10 -8.79 4.13 2.23
C SER A 10 -8.40 3.37 3.51
N GLU A 11 -7.11 3.15 3.74
CA GLU A 11 -6.56 2.36 4.84
C GLU A 11 -5.11 2.82 5.15
N ARG A 12 -4.64 2.59 6.38
CA ARG A 12 -3.30 3.03 6.83
C ARG A 12 -2.11 2.48 6.02
N TYR A 13 -2.28 1.35 5.34
CA TYR A 13 -1.21 0.79 4.49
C TYR A 13 -0.86 1.69 3.30
N ALA A 14 -1.77 2.57 2.88
CA ALA A 14 -1.53 3.52 1.79
C ALA A 14 -0.34 4.44 2.09
N LEU A 15 -0.09 4.75 3.36
CA LEU A 15 1.06 5.56 3.77
C LEU A 15 2.38 4.92 3.37
N ALA A 16 2.55 3.63 3.66
CA ALA A 16 3.79 2.91 3.34
C ALA A 16 3.98 2.72 1.83
N ILE A 17 2.88 2.57 1.08
CA ILE A 17 2.93 2.35 -0.37
C ILE A 17 3.14 3.66 -1.12
N LEU A 18 2.48 4.75 -0.74
CA LEU A 18 2.44 5.99 -1.52
C LEU A 18 3.49 7.03 -1.09
N ARG A 19 4.10 6.92 0.11
CA ARG A 19 5.20 7.83 0.54
C ARG A 19 6.41 7.81 -0.40
N PRO A 20 6.90 6.66 -0.91
CA PRO A 20 7.96 6.65 -1.90
C PRO A 20 7.60 7.44 -3.18
N LEU A 21 6.33 7.41 -3.59
CA LEU A 21 5.84 8.22 -4.70
C LEU A 21 5.79 9.70 -4.34
N GLN A 22 5.34 10.06 -3.13
CA GLN A 22 5.41 11.43 -2.61
C GLN A 22 6.83 12.00 -2.73
N ASP A 23 7.81 11.24 -2.25
CA ASP A 23 9.21 11.67 -2.22
C ASP A 23 9.71 11.89 -3.66
N ALA A 24 9.38 10.97 -4.57
CA ALA A 24 9.73 11.08 -5.99
C ALA A 24 9.00 12.25 -6.70
N ILE A 25 7.77 12.58 -6.32
CA ILE A 25 7.02 13.74 -6.82
C ILE A 25 7.70 15.03 -6.35
N ARG A 26 8.01 15.13 -5.06
CA ARG A 26 8.67 16.31 -4.46
C ARG A 26 10.07 16.52 -5.03
N ALA A 27 10.84 15.46 -5.23
CA ALA A 27 12.17 15.52 -5.84
C ALA A 27 12.16 16.10 -7.26
N ARG A 28 11.02 15.98 -7.98
CA ARG A 28 10.82 16.59 -9.31
C ARG A 28 10.30 18.04 -9.25
N GLY A 29 10.23 18.64 -8.06
CA GLY A 29 9.72 20.00 -7.85
C GLY A 29 8.20 20.10 -7.97
N HIS A 30 7.46 19.01 -7.74
CA HIS A 30 6.00 18.96 -7.82
C HIS A 30 5.37 18.89 -6.42
N GLU A 31 4.04 19.05 -6.32
CA GLU A 31 3.30 18.93 -5.06
C GLU A 31 2.57 17.61 -4.96
N ALA A 32 2.62 17.02 -3.77
CA ALA A 32 1.76 15.91 -3.38
C ALA A 32 0.91 16.33 -2.17
N ALA A 33 -0.35 15.91 -2.17
CA ALA A 33 -1.25 16.05 -1.03
C ALA A 33 -1.98 14.74 -0.79
N TRP A 34 -2.44 14.53 0.44
CA TRP A 34 -3.16 13.34 0.86
C TRP A 34 -4.65 13.60 1.00
N PHE A 35 -5.45 12.61 0.63
CA PHE A 35 -6.85 12.52 1.00
C PHE A 35 -7.13 11.10 1.50
N PHE A 36 -7.91 10.99 2.57
CA PHE A 36 -8.37 9.71 3.08
C PHE A 36 -9.89 9.71 3.23
N ASP A 37 -10.54 8.66 2.73
CA ASP A 37 -11.95 8.35 3.06
C ASP A 37 -12.08 7.21 4.07
N GLY A 38 -10.96 6.74 4.60
CA GLY A 38 -10.86 5.75 5.67
C GLY A 38 -9.74 6.08 6.66
N PRO A 39 -9.30 5.12 7.47
CA PRO A 39 -8.24 5.34 8.47
C PRO A 39 -6.88 5.61 7.81
N GLY A 40 -6.02 6.37 8.50
CA GLY A 40 -4.62 6.62 8.11
C GLY A 40 -4.22 8.10 8.15
N ALA A 41 -5.16 9.04 8.00
CA ALA A 41 -4.85 10.48 8.00
C ALA A 41 -4.16 10.97 9.30
N ASN A 42 -4.46 10.32 10.43
CA ASN A 42 -3.86 10.62 11.73
C ASN A 42 -2.38 10.19 11.86
N GLU A 43 -1.86 9.40 10.92
CA GLU A 43 -0.46 8.96 10.87
C GLU A 43 0.36 9.78 9.83
N LEU A 44 -0.22 10.85 9.27
CA LEU A 44 0.50 11.79 8.40
C LEU A 44 1.55 12.57 9.20
N ARG A 45 2.70 12.80 8.57
CA ARG A 45 3.77 13.63 9.11
C ARG A 45 3.39 15.11 9.04
N SER A 46 4.03 15.94 9.87
CA SER A 46 3.78 17.39 9.91
C SER A 46 4.05 18.11 8.58
N ASP A 47 4.93 17.56 7.74
CA ASP A 47 5.24 18.06 6.40
C ASP A 47 4.33 17.50 5.30
N GLU A 48 3.37 16.61 5.62
CA GLU A 48 2.45 16.00 4.67
C GLU A 48 1.13 16.80 4.60
N ARG A 49 0.84 17.39 3.43
CA ARG A 49 -0.36 18.21 3.22
C ARG A 49 -1.61 17.33 3.17
N PHE A 50 -2.49 17.46 4.16
CA PHE A 50 -3.79 16.78 4.18
C PHE A 50 -4.91 17.66 3.59
N LEU A 51 -5.71 17.09 2.70
CA LEU A 51 -6.92 17.70 2.15
C LEU A 51 -8.14 17.03 2.80
N ALA A 52 -8.76 17.70 3.77
CA ALA A 52 -9.83 17.10 4.58
C ALA A 52 -11.18 16.99 3.86
N THR A 53 -11.35 17.63 2.70
CA THR A 53 -12.64 17.68 2.00
C THR A 53 -12.50 17.48 0.50
N THR A 54 -13.55 16.99 -0.14
CA THR A 54 -13.61 16.86 -1.61
C THR A 54 -13.51 18.20 -2.32
N LYS A 55 -13.99 19.30 -1.70
CA LYS A 55 -13.79 20.67 -2.17
C LYS A 55 -12.31 21.03 -2.21
N ALA A 56 -11.56 20.75 -1.14
CA ALA A 56 -10.12 21.01 -1.10
C ALA A 56 -9.35 20.19 -2.16
N VAL A 57 -9.79 18.96 -2.47
CA VAL A 57 -9.22 18.17 -3.57
C VAL A 57 -9.48 18.82 -4.93
N ARG A 58 -10.69 19.35 -5.17
CA ARG A 58 -11.02 20.06 -6.42
C ARG A 58 -10.21 21.34 -6.58
N GLU A 59 -10.05 22.12 -5.50
CA GLU A 59 -9.23 23.34 -5.47
C GLU A 59 -7.74 23.04 -5.66
N PHE A 60 -7.26 21.91 -5.13
CA PHE A 60 -5.90 21.45 -5.35
C PHE A 60 -5.65 21.04 -6.81
N ALA A 61 -6.69 20.70 -7.58
CA ALA A 61 -6.63 20.40 -9.01
C ALA A 61 -5.50 19.40 -9.40
N PRO A 62 -5.47 18.19 -8.80
CA PRO A 62 -4.46 17.20 -9.12
C PRO A 62 -4.54 16.78 -10.60
N ILE A 63 -3.37 16.58 -11.23
CA ILE A 63 -3.29 16.03 -12.59
C ILE A 63 -3.38 14.50 -12.58
N ALA A 64 -3.13 13.88 -11.43
CA ALA A 64 -3.29 12.44 -11.21
C ALA A 64 -3.64 12.15 -9.75
N VAL A 65 -4.43 11.09 -9.55
CA VAL A 65 -4.77 10.51 -8.26
C VAL A 65 -4.14 9.13 -8.19
N LEU A 66 -3.18 8.94 -7.29
CA LEU A 66 -2.51 7.66 -7.05
C LEU A 66 -3.11 7.01 -5.82
N THR A 67 -3.43 5.72 -5.92
CA THR A 67 -4.09 4.98 -4.84
C THR A 67 -3.62 3.53 -4.81
N SER A 68 -3.60 2.95 -3.61
CA SER A 68 -3.46 1.50 -3.40
C SER A 68 -4.79 0.79 -3.11
N SER A 69 -5.90 1.51 -3.27
CA SER A 69 -7.27 1.08 -3.01
C SER A 69 -7.96 0.73 -4.32
N ASN A 70 -8.73 -0.36 -4.32
CA ASN A 70 -9.42 -0.88 -5.52
C ASN A 70 -10.52 0.03 -6.11
N ALA A 71 -10.73 1.22 -5.57
CA ALA A 71 -11.69 2.20 -6.03
C ALA A 71 -11.15 3.60 -5.75
N VAL A 72 -11.58 4.56 -6.56
CA VAL A 72 -11.26 5.97 -6.41
C VAL A 72 -12.47 6.81 -6.84
N PRO A 73 -12.76 7.94 -6.18
CA PRO A 73 -13.86 8.80 -6.60
C PRO A 73 -13.66 9.32 -8.03
N HIS A 74 -14.56 8.90 -8.92
CA HIS A 74 -14.55 9.26 -10.35
C HIS A 74 -14.55 10.77 -10.60
N PHE A 75 -15.18 11.55 -9.71
CA PHE A 75 -15.31 13.00 -9.84
C PHE A 75 -14.08 13.79 -9.38
N PHE A 76 -13.04 13.16 -8.83
CA PHE A 76 -11.79 13.87 -8.57
C PHE A 76 -11.11 14.26 -9.89
N PRO A 77 -10.38 15.39 -9.95
CA PRO A 77 -9.64 15.76 -11.15
C PRO A 77 -8.53 14.76 -11.49
N GLY A 78 -8.01 14.83 -12.72
CA GLY A 78 -6.79 14.13 -13.14
C GLY A 78 -6.96 12.65 -13.50
N VAL A 79 -5.86 12.03 -13.94
CA VAL A 79 -5.77 10.61 -14.29
C VAL A 79 -5.87 9.74 -13.04
N LYS A 80 -6.62 8.64 -13.10
CA LYS A 80 -6.80 7.67 -12.01
C LYS A 80 -5.78 6.54 -12.13
N VAL A 81 -4.88 6.44 -11.15
CA VAL A 81 -3.72 5.54 -11.19
C VAL A 81 -3.80 4.52 -10.06
N GLU A 82 -3.87 3.25 -10.42
CA GLU A 82 -3.82 2.11 -9.48
C GLU A 82 -2.35 1.73 -9.19
N VAL A 83 -1.98 1.78 -7.91
CA VAL A 83 -0.69 1.39 -7.34
C VAL A 83 -0.94 0.31 -6.28
N PHE A 84 -1.44 -0.83 -6.75
CA PHE A 84 -1.79 -2.07 -6.04
C PHE A 84 -1.39 -2.16 -4.55
N HIS A 85 -2.34 -2.65 -3.74
CA HIS A 85 -2.09 -2.94 -2.33
C HIS A 85 -0.91 -3.89 -2.07
N GLY A 86 -0.63 -4.84 -2.97
CA GLY A 86 0.50 -5.76 -2.86
C GLY A 86 0.56 -6.74 -4.03
N PHE A 87 1.51 -7.67 -3.95
CA PHE A 87 1.69 -8.74 -4.94
C PHE A 87 0.51 -9.72 -4.98
N ASP A 88 0.34 -10.41 -6.11
CA ASP A 88 -0.56 -11.55 -6.19
C ASP A 88 -0.12 -12.65 -5.20
N ALA A 89 -0.98 -12.96 -4.24
CA ALA A 89 -0.78 -14.03 -3.27
C ALA A 89 -1.49 -15.34 -3.68
N GLY A 90 -1.92 -15.46 -4.95
CA GLY A 90 -2.68 -16.59 -5.46
C GLY A 90 -4.16 -16.56 -5.09
N LYS A 91 -4.69 -15.37 -4.73
CA LYS A 91 -6.11 -15.23 -4.40
C LYS A 91 -6.97 -15.25 -5.67
N PRO A 92 -8.17 -15.85 -5.63
CA PRO A 92 -9.09 -15.77 -6.76
C PRO A 92 -9.40 -14.31 -7.11
N ARG A 93 -9.50 -14.01 -8.40
CA ARG A 93 -9.85 -12.68 -8.94
C ARG A 93 -8.83 -11.56 -8.65
N HIS A 94 -7.54 -11.88 -8.59
CA HIS A 94 -6.48 -10.85 -8.56
C HIS A 94 -6.59 -9.89 -9.77
N ILE A 95 -6.86 -10.45 -10.96
CA ILE A 95 -7.12 -9.66 -12.17
C ILE A 95 -8.63 -9.36 -12.27
N TYR A 96 -9.05 -8.20 -11.75
CA TYR A 96 -10.44 -7.76 -11.81
C TYR A 96 -10.57 -6.26 -12.08
N ILE A 97 -11.00 -5.91 -13.30
CA ILE A 97 -11.13 -4.51 -13.75
C ILE A 97 -12.48 -3.96 -13.30
N ARG A 98 -12.46 -2.97 -12.39
CA ARG A 98 -13.66 -2.32 -11.83
C ARG A 98 -14.11 -1.07 -12.62
N GLY A 99 -13.32 -0.63 -13.60
CA GLY A 99 -13.62 0.54 -14.43
C GLY A 99 -13.29 1.89 -13.78
N PHE A 100 -12.53 1.93 -12.69
CA PHE A 100 -12.18 3.19 -11.99
C PHE A 100 -10.87 3.84 -12.43
N PHE A 101 -10.02 3.13 -13.17
CA PHE A 101 -8.64 3.52 -13.41
C PHE A 101 -8.35 3.71 -14.89
N ASP A 102 -7.57 4.76 -15.16
CA ASP A 102 -7.04 5.09 -16.48
C ASP A 102 -5.66 4.43 -16.69
N LEU A 103 -4.91 4.17 -15.60
CA LEU A 103 -3.59 3.56 -15.62
C LEU A 103 -3.44 2.55 -14.46
N TYR A 104 -2.97 1.34 -14.78
CA TYR A 104 -2.54 0.35 -13.81
C TYR A 104 -1.02 0.26 -13.78
N CYS A 105 -0.42 0.52 -12.62
CA CYS A 105 1.01 0.40 -12.38
C CYS A 105 1.31 -0.98 -11.76
N THR A 106 1.52 -1.99 -12.60
CA THR A 106 1.66 -3.40 -12.18
C THR A 106 3.01 -3.69 -11.52
N THR A 107 3.01 -4.71 -10.67
CA THR A 107 4.16 -5.01 -9.79
C THR A 107 5.21 -5.94 -10.40
N GLY A 108 4.89 -6.64 -11.51
CA GLY A 108 5.83 -7.49 -12.23
C GLY A 108 5.24 -8.15 -13.47
N ALA A 109 6.11 -8.77 -14.29
CA ALA A 109 5.82 -9.22 -15.65
C ALA A 109 4.55 -10.05 -15.82
N ARG A 110 4.30 -11.02 -14.94
CA ARG A 110 3.11 -11.87 -15.02
C ARG A 110 1.81 -11.09 -14.86
N ASP A 111 1.76 -10.18 -13.89
CA ASP A 111 0.61 -9.31 -13.67
C ASP A 111 0.46 -8.32 -14.83
N THR A 112 1.58 -7.74 -15.28
CA THR A 112 1.62 -6.83 -16.43
C THR A 112 0.97 -7.46 -17.67
N GLU A 113 1.39 -8.66 -18.05
CA GLU A 113 0.85 -9.37 -19.22
C GLU A 113 -0.67 -9.60 -19.10
N ALA A 114 -1.14 -10.02 -17.92
CA ALA A 114 -2.55 -10.26 -17.68
C ALA A 114 -3.40 -8.96 -17.74
N PHE A 115 -2.90 -7.87 -17.16
CA PHE A 115 -3.57 -6.57 -17.24
C PHE A 115 -3.53 -5.99 -18.66
N GLU A 116 -2.45 -6.17 -19.41
CA GLU A 116 -2.35 -5.73 -20.80
C GLU A 116 -3.34 -6.47 -21.71
N ALA A 117 -3.55 -7.77 -21.47
CA ALA A 117 -4.60 -8.53 -22.16
C ALA A 117 -5.98 -7.91 -21.92
N LYS A 118 -6.27 -7.50 -20.67
CA LYS A 118 -7.51 -6.79 -20.33
C LYS A 118 -7.58 -5.38 -20.90
N ALA A 119 -6.46 -4.68 -20.99
CA ALA A 119 -6.39 -3.36 -21.61
C ALA A 119 -6.74 -3.43 -23.10
N ARG A 120 -6.24 -4.46 -23.82
CA ARG A 120 -6.58 -4.72 -25.24
C ARG A 120 -8.07 -5.03 -25.44
N GLU A 121 -8.66 -5.79 -24.54
CA GLU A 121 -10.08 -6.15 -24.56
C GLU A 121 -10.98 -4.93 -24.29
N LEU A 122 -10.71 -4.20 -23.22
CA LEU A 122 -11.61 -3.17 -22.68
C LEU A 122 -11.33 -1.75 -23.22
N ARG A 123 -10.12 -1.49 -23.72
CA ARG A 123 -9.71 -0.27 -24.46
C ARG A 123 -9.92 1.06 -23.74
N HIS A 124 -10.01 1.08 -22.41
CA HIS A 124 -10.23 2.30 -21.63
C HIS A 124 -9.12 2.60 -20.60
N PHE A 125 -8.05 1.82 -20.57
CA PHE A 125 -6.94 2.03 -19.64
C PHE A 125 -5.60 1.58 -20.23
N ALA A 126 -4.52 2.12 -19.68
CA ALA A 126 -3.15 1.72 -19.96
C ALA A 126 -2.56 0.89 -18.81
N VAL A 127 -1.48 0.17 -19.11
CA VAL A 127 -0.75 -0.65 -18.15
C VAL A 127 0.73 -0.29 -18.23
N LYS A 128 1.39 -0.21 -17.08
CA LYS A 128 2.84 -0.03 -17.00
C LYS A 128 3.41 -0.84 -15.86
N GLU A 129 4.41 -1.66 -16.15
CA GLU A 129 5.19 -2.31 -15.10
C GLU A 129 6.08 -1.29 -14.38
N THR A 130 5.94 -1.18 -13.07
CA THR A 130 6.69 -0.23 -12.24
C THR A 130 7.36 -0.87 -11.02
N GLY A 131 7.10 -2.14 -10.74
CA GLY A 131 7.40 -2.71 -9.44
C GLY A 131 6.43 -2.20 -8.36
N TRP A 132 6.75 -2.46 -7.10
CA TRP A 132 5.91 -2.07 -5.97
C TRP A 132 6.60 -1.01 -5.10
N PRO A 133 6.10 0.24 -5.06
CA PRO A 133 6.79 1.36 -4.40
C PRO A 133 7.12 1.14 -2.94
N LYS A 134 6.34 0.30 -2.22
CA LYS A 134 6.63 -0.04 -0.82
C LYS A 134 7.99 -0.73 -0.63
N LEU A 135 8.55 -1.32 -1.69
CA LEU A 135 9.90 -1.92 -1.65
C LEU A 135 11.02 -0.91 -1.86
N ASP A 136 10.75 0.26 -2.44
CA ASP A 136 11.78 1.25 -2.79
C ASP A 136 12.71 1.62 -1.62
N PRO A 137 12.21 1.83 -0.37
CA PRO A 137 13.09 2.12 0.76
C PRO A 137 14.07 0.97 1.06
N PHE A 138 13.61 -0.28 0.95
CA PHE A 138 14.44 -1.45 1.21
C PHE A 138 15.48 -1.68 0.12
N MET A 139 15.13 -1.41 -1.14
CA MET A 139 16.05 -1.56 -2.26
C MET A 139 17.22 -0.57 -2.20
N ARG A 140 17.06 0.57 -1.51
CA ARG A 140 18.19 1.50 -1.23
C ARG A 140 19.20 0.94 -0.23
N GLU A 141 18.77 0.03 0.64
CA GLU A 141 19.62 -0.64 1.63
C GLU A 141 20.15 -1.98 1.11
N HIS A 142 19.54 -2.51 0.05
CA HIS A 142 19.92 -3.78 -0.54
C HIS A 142 21.28 -3.66 -1.24
N GLY A 143 22.24 -4.51 -0.84
CA GLY A 143 23.62 -4.45 -1.34
C GLY A 143 24.58 -3.65 -0.47
N ALA A 144 24.20 -3.29 0.76
CA ALA A 144 25.17 -2.80 1.74
C ALA A 144 26.32 -3.80 1.93
N ASP A 145 27.56 -3.31 1.88
CA ASP A 145 28.78 -4.14 1.91
C ASP A 145 28.91 -4.98 3.19
N MET A 146 28.30 -4.52 4.28
CA MET A 146 28.35 -5.19 5.58
C MET A 146 26.96 -5.66 5.99
N PRO A 147 26.80 -6.92 6.42
CA PRO A 147 25.54 -7.38 7.00
C PRO A 147 25.23 -6.53 8.26
N PRO A 148 23.95 -6.27 8.55
CA PRO A 148 23.57 -5.60 9.77
C PRO A 148 24.09 -6.38 10.99
N PRO A 149 24.47 -5.69 12.09
CA PRO A 149 24.98 -6.36 13.27
C PRO A 149 23.98 -7.39 13.79
N VAL A 150 24.50 -8.54 14.24
CA VAL A 150 23.68 -9.60 14.84
C VAL A 150 22.98 -9.01 16.07
N ARG A 151 21.66 -9.13 16.11
CA ARG A 151 20.87 -8.64 17.24
C ARG A 151 21.15 -9.52 18.47
N PRO A 152 21.30 -8.92 19.67
CA PRO A 152 21.59 -9.67 20.90
C PRO A 152 20.47 -10.64 21.29
N HIS A 153 19.22 -10.31 20.91
CA HIS A 153 18.07 -11.20 21.03
C HIS A 153 17.53 -11.51 19.63
N PRO A 154 17.38 -12.80 19.27
CA PRO A 154 16.69 -13.20 18.05
C PRO A 154 15.29 -12.59 17.99
N VAL A 155 14.91 -12.06 16.83
CA VAL A 155 13.61 -11.41 16.60
C VAL A 155 12.75 -12.33 15.74
N ILE A 156 11.52 -12.57 16.16
CA ILE A 156 10.49 -13.23 15.34
C ILE A 156 9.49 -12.18 14.90
N LEU A 157 9.38 -11.99 13.57
CA LEU A 157 8.30 -11.22 12.96
C LEU A 157 7.19 -12.18 12.57
N TYR A 158 6.00 -11.98 13.14
CA TYR A 158 4.80 -12.73 12.84
C TYR A 158 3.72 -11.82 12.27
N HIS A 159 3.12 -12.27 11.17
CA HIS A 159 2.03 -11.58 10.49
C HIS A 159 0.94 -12.55 10.06
N SER A 160 -0.31 -12.11 10.19
CA SER A 160 -1.47 -12.85 9.70
C SER A 160 -2.47 -11.93 9.01
N THR A 161 -3.07 -12.45 7.94
CA THR A 161 -4.17 -11.78 7.24
C THR A 161 -5.49 -11.94 8.01
N PHE A 162 -6.54 -11.27 7.54
CA PHE A 162 -7.87 -11.29 8.15
C PHE A 162 -8.83 -12.29 7.50
N SER A 163 -8.52 -12.77 6.29
CA SER A 163 -9.40 -13.70 5.58
C SER A 163 -9.47 -15.04 6.33
N PRO A 164 -10.66 -15.54 6.72
CA PRO A 164 -10.77 -16.70 7.62
C PRO A 164 -10.00 -17.95 7.15
N SER A 165 -10.06 -18.27 5.86
CA SER A 165 -9.36 -19.43 5.28
C SER A 165 -7.85 -19.27 5.13
N TRP A 166 -7.30 -18.07 5.40
CA TRP A 166 -5.88 -17.75 5.23
C TRP A 166 -5.24 -17.17 6.50
N SER A 167 -6.04 -16.93 7.54
CA SER A 167 -5.56 -16.37 8.80
C SER A 167 -5.02 -17.47 9.69
N ALA A 168 -3.80 -17.29 10.19
CA ALA A 168 -3.21 -18.13 11.22
C ALA A 168 -3.31 -17.50 12.62
N ALA A 169 -3.88 -16.28 12.73
CA ALA A 169 -3.84 -15.48 13.95
C ALA A 169 -4.40 -16.22 15.18
N THR A 170 -5.58 -16.82 15.02
CA THR A 170 -6.24 -17.56 16.10
C THR A 170 -5.69 -18.97 16.25
N ILE A 171 -5.23 -19.59 15.16
CA ILE A 171 -4.67 -20.95 15.15
C ILE A 171 -3.36 -21.02 15.93
N LEU A 172 -2.48 -20.04 15.72
CA LEU A 172 -1.14 -20.01 16.34
C LEU A 172 -1.10 -19.26 17.68
N TYR A 173 -2.23 -18.74 18.14
CA TYR A 173 -2.29 -17.88 19.33
C TYR A 173 -1.66 -18.54 20.57
N ASP A 174 -2.10 -19.73 20.94
CA ASP A 174 -1.63 -20.38 22.17
C ASP A 174 -0.13 -20.72 22.12
N ALA A 175 0.36 -21.15 20.95
CA ALA A 175 1.79 -21.42 20.74
C ALA A 175 2.63 -20.14 20.82
N ILE A 176 2.19 -19.04 20.18
CA ILE A 176 2.89 -17.75 20.25
C ILE A 176 2.87 -17.21 21.69
N ARG A 177 1.74 -17.33 22.40
CA ARG A 177 1.62 -16.94 23.81
C ARG A 177 2.57 -17.72 24.71
N GLU A 178 2.70 -19.02 24.50
CA GLU A 178 3.65 -19.85 25.24
C GLU A 178 5.09 -19.43 24.94
N PHE A 179 5.48 -19.38 23.67
CA PHE A 179 6.86 -19.09 23.28
C PHE A 179 7.31 -17.66 23.60
N SER A 180 6.40 -16.69 23.51
CA SER A 180 6.69 -15.29 23.90
C SER A 180 7.01 -15.12 25.38
N ARG A 181 6.49 -15.99 26.25
CA ARG A 181 6.79 -15.96 27.70
C ARG A 181 8.17 -16.49 28.05
N SER A 182 8.82 -17.23 27.16
CA SER A 182 10.15 -17.80 27.41
C SER A 182 11.27 -16.74 27.49
N GLY A 183 11.04 -15.53 26.98
CA GLY A 183 12.06 -14.48 26.89
C GLY A 183 13.18 -14.74 25.87
N ARG A 184 13.17 -15.91 25.20
CA ARG A 184 14.21 -16.30 24.25
C ARG A 184 14.19 -15.48 22.96
N TRP A 185 13.03 -14.98 22.55
CA TRP A 185 12.85 -14.18 21.35
C TRP A 185 12.14 -12.87 21.64
N ARG A 186 12.53 -11.82 20.91
CA ARG A 186 11.72 -10.60 20.80
C ARG A 186 10.67 -10.83 19.72
N TRP A 187 9.40 -10.78 20.11
CA TRP A 187 8.28 -10.93 19.18
C TRP A 187 7.83 -9.58 18.64
N ILE A 188 7.63 -9.51 17.33
CA ILE A 188 6.94 -8.42 16.64
C ILE A 188 5.73 -9.04 15.96
N VAL A 189 4.54 -8.72 16.45
CA VAL A 189 3.29 -9.24 15.91
C VAL A 189 2.55 -8.13 15.20
N THR A 190 2.16 -8.37 13.96
CA THR A 190 1.36 -7.43 13.17
C THR A 190 0.18 -8.16 12.54
N LEU A 191 -1.03 -7.70 12.82
CA LEU A 191 -2.25 -8.20 12.19
C LEU A 191 -2.74 -7.22 11.12
N HIS A 192 -3.44 -7.72 10.12
CA HIS A 192 -4.05 -6.87 9.10
C HIS A 192 -5.05 -5.89 9.74
N PRO A 193 -5.18 -4.62 9.26
CA PRO A 193 -6.12 -3.64 9.82
C PRO A 193 -7.61 -4.06 9.83
N LYS A 194 -7.94 -5.08 9.04
CA LYS A 194 -9.30 -5.65 8.92
C LYS A 194 -9.51 -6.91 9.76
N SER A 195 -8.54 -7.29 10.58
CA SER A 195 -8.68 -8.41 11.51
C SER A 195 -9.80 -8.11 12.52
N ALA A 196 -10.54 -9.14 12.92
CA ALA A 196 -11.65 -8.99 13.85
C ALA A 196 -11.16 -8.37 15.18
N PRO A 197 -11.90 -7.41 15.77
CA PRO A 197 -11.49 -6.74 17.01
C PRO A 197 -11.16 -7.71 18.15
N GLU A 198 -11.91 -8.81 18.26
CA GLU A 198 -11.70 -9.84 19.28
C GLU A 198 -10.39 -10.59 19.07
N THR A 199 -9.93 -10.73 17.81
CA THR A 199 -8.62 -11.32 17.52
C THR A 199 -7.49 -10.36 17.87
N VAL A 200 -7.68 -9.05 17.66
CA VAL A 200 -6.68 -8.02 17.99
C VAL A 200 -6.55 -7.81 19.50
N ALA A 201 -7.63 -7.99 20.26
CA ALA A 201 -7.65 -7.80 21.70
C ALA A 201 -6.99 -8.93 22.52
N ARG A 202 -6.73 -10.09 21.91
CA ARG A 202 -6.15 -11.27 22.58
C ARG A 202 -4.63 -11.25 22.63
#